data_AF-A0A9E4W5C3-F1
#
_entry.id   AF-A0A9E4W5C3-F1
#
_cell.length_a   1.000
_cell.length_b   1.000
_cell.length_c   1.000
_cell.angle_alpha   90.00
_cell.angle_beta   90.00
_cell.angle_gamma   90.00
#
_symmetry.space_group_name_H-M   'P 1'
#
loop_
_entity.id
_entity.type
_entity.pdbx_description
1 polymer ?
#
loop_
_entity_poly.entity_id
_entity_poly.type
_entity_poly.pdbx_seq_one_letter_code
_entity_poly.pdbx_strand_id
1 'polypeptide(L)'
;MADITTVTFDLWQTLLLDEQDLGQARALVRLEGARSALAKSGQDFDLERIREAYMSCFQQCRDVRDNGLDVDFREQVAIFVNHID
;
A
#
# COMPACT_ATOMS: atom_id res chain seq x y z
N MET A 1 15.09 35.73 2.81
CA MET A 1 14.35 34.55 2.32
C MET A 1 15.31 33.38 2.41
N ALA A 2 14.89 32.23 2.94
CA ALA A 2 15.76 31.06 2.99
C ALA A 2 15.85 30.46 1.59
N ASP A 3 17.06 30.26 1.08
CA ASP A 3 17.28 29.60 -0.20
C ASP A 3 16.87 28.13 -0.08
N ILE A 4 15.92 27.69 -0.91
CA ILE A 4 15.55 26.28 -1.00
C ILE A 4 16.72 25.54 -1.65
N THR A 5 17.44 24.73 -0.87
CA THR A 5 18.61 23.98 -1.36
C THR A 5 18.26 22.60 -1.90
N THR A 6 17.06 22.08 -1.59
CA THR A 6 16.66 20.72 -1.94
C THR A 6 15.14 20.60 -2.02
N VAL A 7 14.67 19.90 -3.05
CA VAL A 7 13.27 19.53 -3.25
C VAL A 7 13.23 18.02 -3.51
N THR A 8 12.43 17.29 -2.75
CA THR A 8 12.19 15.86 -2.98
C THR A 8 10.88 15.69 -3.73
N PHE A 9 10.92 14.99 -4.85
CA PHE A 9 9.72 14.63 -5.60
C PHE A 9 9.32 13.19 -5.26
N ASP A 10 8.05 13.00 -4.92
CA ASP A 10 7.44 11.68 -4.95
C ASP A 10 7.24 11.28 -6.42
N LEU A 11 7.98 10.25 -6.85
CA LEU A 11 7.96 9.77 -8.24
C LEU A 11 6.74 8.89 -8.52
N TRP A 12 5.99 8.49 -7.48
CA TRP A 12 4.73 7.80 -7.65
C TRP A 12 3.67 8.81 -8.09
N GLN A 13 3.03 8.56 -9.24
CA GLN A 13 2.03 9.43 -9.89
C GLN A 13 2.47 10.82 -10.41
N THR A 14 3.66 11.34 -10.06
CA THR A 14 4.09 12.67 -10.54
C THR A 14 4.86 12.64 -11.87
N LEU A 15 5.57 11.55 -12.20
CA LEU A 15 6.39 11.46 -13.44
C LEU A 15 6.21 10.16 -14.24
N LEU A 16 5.67 9.11 -13.63
CA LEU A 16 5.34 7.87 -14.33
C LEU A 16 3.99 8.04 -15.02
N LEU A 17 4.00 8.38 -16.31
CA LEU A 17 2.88 8.12 -17.21
C LEU A 17 2.71 6.60 -17.25
N ASP A 18 1.76 6.11 -16.47
CA ASP A 18 1.51 4.70 -16.30
C ASP A 18 0.18 4.35 -16.95
N GLU A 19 0.15 3.26 -17.71
CA GLU A 19 -1.09 2.73 -18.25
C GLU A 19 -1.86 2.08 -17.09
N GLN A 20 -3.16 2.38 -16.99
CA GLN A 20 -4.01 1.88 -15.91
C GLN A 20 -3.92 0.36 -15.74
N ASP A 21 -3.83 -0.36 -16.86
CA ASP A 21 -3.70 -1.82 -16.90
C ASP A 21 -2.38 -2.31 -16.28
N LEU A 22 -1.28 -1.60 -16.49
CA LEU A 22 0.02 -1.90 -15.86
C LEU A 22 -0.04 -1.65 -14.35
N GLY A 23 -0.78 -0.62 -13.92
CA GLY A 23 -1.08 -0.36 -12.51
C GLY A 23 -1.84 -1.51 -11.85
N GLN A 24 -2.87 -2.04 -12.52
CA GLN A 24 -3.64 -3.19 -12.05
C GLN A 24 -2.79 -4.47 -12.00
N ALA A 25 -1.98 -4.73 -13.02
CA ALA A 25 -1.08 -5.89 -13.06
C ALA A 25 -0.08 -5.88 -11.90
N ARG A 26 0.51 -4.72 -11.59
CA ARG A 26 1.42 -4.60 -10.44
C ARG A 26 0.70 -4.72 -9.10
N ALA A 27 -0.53 -4.23 -8.99
CA ALA A 27 -1.35 -4.45 -7.80
C ALA A 27 -1.59 -5.95 -7.58
N LEU A 28 -1.95 -6.68 -8.64
CA LEU A 28 -2.16 -8.12 -8.57
C LEU A 28 -0.92 -8.88 -8.08
N VAL A 29 0.27 -8.57 -8.64
CA VAL A 29 1.54 -9.18 -8.20
C VAL A 29 1.79 -8.95 -6.70
N ARG A 30 1.49 -7.75 -6.18
CA ARG A 30 1.63 -7.47 -4.74
C ARG A 30 0.67 -8.29 -3.88
N LEU A 31 -0.60 -8.40 -4.31
CA LEU A 31 -1.61 -9.18 -3.59
C LEU A 31 -1.27 -10.67 -3.58
N GLU A 32 -0.82 -11.23 -4.71
CA GLU A 32 -0.36 -12.63 -4.79
C GLU A 32 0.89 -12.88 -3.93
N GLY A 33 1.81 -11.91 -3.89
CA GLY A 33 2.98 -11.95 -3.02
C GLY A 33 2.61 -11.96 -1.54
N ALA A 34 1.67 -11.10 -1.13
CA ALA A 34 1.15 -11.06 0.23
C ALA A 34 0.45 -12.37 0.62
N ARG A 35 -0.44 -12.88 -0.23
CA ARG A 35 -1.07 -14.19 -0.04
C ARG A 35 -0.03 -15.31 0.15
N SER A 36 0.99 -15.33 -0.69
CA SER A 36 2.05 -16.33 -0.62
C SER A 36 2.89 -16.22 0.66
N ALA A 37 3.09 -15.01 1.19
CA ALA A 37 3.80 -14.79 2.45
C ALA A 37 2.97 -15.28 3.66
N LEU A 38 1.66 -15.00 3.68
CA LEU A 38 0.74 -15.46 4.72
C LEU A 38 0.56 -16.99 4.71
N ALA A 39 0.49 -17.59 3.52
CA ALA A 39 0.44 -19.05 3.38
C ALA A 39 1.68 -19.72 3.98
N LYS A 40 2.87 -19.09 3.85
CA LYS A 40 4.11 -19.59 4.49
C LYS A 40 4.08 -19.53 6.01
N SER A 41 3.28 -18.64 6.61
CA SER A 41 3.03 -18.61 8.05
C SER A 41 1.85 -19.49 8.48
N GLY A 42 1.26 -20.28 7.58
CA GLY A 42 0.17 -21.20 7.86
C GLY A 42 -1.22 -20.57 7.85
N GLN A 43 -1.36 -19.34 7.37
CA GLN A 43 -2.64 -18.68 7.18
C GLN A 43 -3.01 -18.67 5.69
N ASP A 44 -4.08 -19.38 5.32
CA ASP A 44 -4.55 -19.46 3.94
C ASP A 44 -5.79 -18.57 3.76
N PHE A 45 -5.67 -17.59 2.86
CA PHE A 45 -6.73 -16.65 2.51
C PHE A 45 -6.88 -16.61 1.00
N ASP A 46 -8.12 -16.48 0.53
CA ASP A 46 -8.34 -16.22 -0.89
C ASP A 46 -7.85 -14.82 -1.28
N LEU A 47 -7.66 -14.62 -2.58
CA LEU A 47 -7.11 -13.37 -3.10
C LEU A 47 -8.07 -12.17 -2.88
N GLU A 48 -9.37 -12.43 -2.79
CA GLU A 48 -10.36 -11.37 -2.61
C GLU A 48 -10.32 -10.83 -1.18
N ARG A 49 -10.18 -11.70 -0.17
CA ARG A 49 -9.97 -11.30 1.23
C ARG A 49 -8.70 -10.46 1.38
N ILE A 50 -7.61 -10.87 0.73
CA ILE A 50 -6.36 -10.10 0.71
C ILE A 50 -6.55 -8.73 0.03
N ARG A 51 -7.35 -8.66 -1.03
CA ARG A 51 -7.69 -7.41 -1.71
C ARG A 51 -8.55 -6.48 -0.83
N GLU A 52 -9.56 -7.00 -0.15
CA GLU A 52 -10.40 -6.24 0.77
C GLU A 52 -9.57 -5.64 1.92
N ALA A 53 -8.68 -6.43 2.51
CA ALA A 53 -7.79 -5.97 3.56
C ALA A 53 -6.81 -4.90 3.06
N TYR A 54 -6.27 -5.07 1.85
CA TYR A 54 -5.41 -4.07 1.21
C TYR A 54 -6.16 -2.75 1.00
N MET A 55 -7.40 -2.79 0.51
CA MET A 55 -8.22 -1.59 0.31
C MET A 55 -8.58 -0.90 1.63
N SER A 56 -8.87 -1.67 2.67
CA SER A 56 -9.18 -1.15 4.00
C SER A 56 -7.95 -0.49 4.63
N CYS A 57 -6.77 -1.11 4.51
CA CYS A 57 -5.50 -0.51 4.92
C CYS A 57 -5.21 0.78 4.15
N PHE A 58 -5.42 0.79 2.84
CA PHE A 58 -5.24 2.01 2.02
C PHE A 58 -6.14 3.15 2.50
N GLN A 59 -7.43 2.88 2.75
CA GLN A 59 -8.38 3.88 3.22
C GLN A 59 -7.98 4.42 4.59
N GLN A 60 -7.64 3.54 5.54
CA GLN A 60 -7.22 3.97 6.88
C GLN A 60 -5.94 4.81 6.83
N CYS A 61 -4.94 4.41 6.05
CA CYS A 61 -3.71 5.20 5.90
C CYS A 61 -3.97 6.54 5.21
N ARG A 62 -4.95 6.60 4.29
CA ARG A 62 -5.39 7.86 3.69
C ARG A 62 -6.02 8.78 4.73
N ASP A 63 -6.89 8.26 5.59
CA ASP A 63 -7.52 9.05 6.66
C ASP A 63 -6.47 9.64 7.63
N VAL A 64 -5.39 8.91 7.91
CA VAL A 64 -4.24 9.43 8.69
C VAL A 64 -3.52 10.55 7.94
N ARG A 65 -3.25 10.37 6.63
CA ARG A 65 -2.62 11.39 5.78
C ARG A 65 -3.44 12.66 5.63
N ASP A 66 -4.77 12.54 5.58
CA ASP A 66 -5.67 13.70 5.51
C ASP A 66 -5.58 14.58 6.77
N ASN A 67 -5.01 14.07 7.87
CA ASN A 67 -4.68 14.82 9.08
C ASN A 67 -3.23 15.36 9.12
N GLY A 68 -2.47 15.25 8.03
CA GLY A 68 -1.08 15.70 7.94
C GLY A 68 -0.06 14.80 8.66
N LEU A 69 -0.45 13.57 8.99
CA LEU A 69 0.40 12.54 9.57
C LEU A 69 0.76 11.47 8.53
N ASP A 70 1.75 10.64 8.82
CA ASP A 70 2.06 9.49 7.97
C ASP A 70 2.24 8.22 8.83
N VAL A 71 1.96 7.08 8.22
CA VAL A 71 2.02 5.77 8.86
C VAL A 71 3.29 5.08 8.39
N ASP A 72 4.15 4.67 9.31
CA ASP A 72 5.38 3.97 8.91
C ASP A 72 5.06 2.60 8.29
N PHE A 73 5.98 2.05 7.49
CA PHE A 73 5.71 0.81 6.76
C PHE A 73 5.39 -0.38 7.67
N ARG A 74 5.99 -0.47 8.87
CA ARG A 74 5.70 -1.56 9.81
C ARG A 74 4.28 -1.44 10.32
N GLU A 75 3.84 -0.23 10.63
CA GLU A 75 2.48 0.05 11.06
C GLU A 75 1.47 -0.19 9.92
N GLN A 76 1.79 0.15 8.68
CA GLN A 76 0.96 -0.20 7.51
C GLN A 76 0.79 -1.73 7.37
N VAL A 77 1.84 -2.52 7.57
CA VAL A 77 1.75 -3.99 7.56
C VAL A 77 0.87 -4.49 8.71
N ALA A 78 0.99 -3.91 9.90
CA ALA A 78 0.14 -4.29 11.04
C ALA A 78 -1.34 -3.96 10.77
N ILE A 79 -1.64 -2.77 10.25
CA ILE A 79 -3.00 -2.38 9.84
C ILE A 79 -3.54 -3.34 8.77
N PHE A 80 -2.73 -3.66 7.76
CA PHE A 80 -3.11 -4.61 6.72
C PHE A 80 -3.48 -5.98 7.30
N VAL A 81 -2.62 -6.58 8.12
CA VAL A 81 -2.87 -7.88 8.74
C VAL A 81 -4.13 -7.84 9.62
N ASN A 82 -4.32 -6.78 10.40
CA ASN A 82 -5.52 -6.60 11.24
C ASN A 82 -6.83 -6.53 10.45
N HIS A 83 -6.80 -6.14 9.16
CA HIS A 83 -7.98 -6.14 8.29
C HIS A 83 -8.21 -7.47 7.56
N ILE A 84 -7.25 -8.42 7.63
CA ILE A 84 -7.39 -9.76 7.05
C ILE A 84 -8.08 -10.71 8.02
N ASP A 85 -7.75 -10.64 9.30
CA ASP A 85 -8.41 -11.40 10.37
C ASP A 85 -9.86 -10.91 10.60
#